data_AF-A0A926CBR9-F1
#
_entry.id   AF-A0A926CBR9-F1
#
_cell.length_a   1.000
_cell.length_b   1.000
_cell.length_c   1.000
_cell.angle_alpha   90.00
_cell.angle_beta   90.00
_cell.angle_gamma   90.00
#
_symmetry.space_group_name_H-M   'P 1'
#
loop_
_entity.id
_entity.type
_entity.pdbx_description
1 polymer ?
#
loop_
_entity_poly.entity_id
_entity_poly.type
_entity_poly.pdbx_seq_one_letter_code
_entity_poly.pdbx_strand_id
1 'polypeptide(L)'
;MNTLHPIAVHLPIGLLVGNAVLTALYLWRGDRSKELAAYHCLWLGIVLLLPALATGTYAAVSQLVLTDSPRNDALGWINAHALAGILALAVYWQAWQVRRRNAGVLDAAKPRRAYLCWLAGGFALLALSGWLGGHMVYELGVGVK
;
A
#
# COMPACT_ATOMS: atom_id res chain seq x y z
N MET A 1 0.91 -23.15 -7.67
CA MET A 1 0.01 -22.01 -7.32
C MET A 1 0.48 -21.45 -6.00
N ASN A 2 0.99 -20.23 -5.94
CA ASN A 2 1.36 -19.61 -4.67
C ASN A 2 0.37 -18.49 -4.34
N THR A 3 -0.68 -18.82 -3.60
CA THR A 3 -1.78 -17.91 -3.22
C THR A 3 -1.43 -16.99 -2.05
N LEU A 4 -0.20 -17.04 -1.55
CA LEU A 4 0.23 -16.28 -0.39
C LEU A 4 0.18 -14.76 -0.60
N HIS A 5 0.59 -14.27 -1.78
CA HIS A 5 0.66 -12.83 -2.03
C HIS A 5 -0.72 -12.15 -2.04
N PRO A 6 -1.75 -12.67 -2.77
CA PRO A 6 -3.10 -12.13 -2.66
C PRO A 6 -3.61 -12.10 -1.22
N ILE A 7 -3.35 -13.12 -0.39
CA ILE A 7 -3.78 -13.12 1.01
C ILE A 7 -3.04 -12.03 1.82
N ALA A 8 -1.73 -11.90 1.61
CA ALA A 8 -0.88 -10.97 2.34
C ALA A 8 -1.17 -9.48 2.07
N VAL A 9 -1.79 -9.12 0.94
CA VAL A 9 -2.06 -7.71 0.60
C VAL A 9 -3.35 -7.15 1.20
N HIS A 10 -4.37 -7.98 1.51
CA HIS A 10 -5.69 -7.46 1.90
C HIS A 10 -5.66 -6.69 3.22
N LEU A 11 -5.00 -7.23 4.24
CA LEU A 11 -4.93 -6.61 5.55
C LEU A 11 -4.20 -5.27 5.54
N PRO A 12 -2.96 -5.12 4.99
CA PRO A 12 -2.31 -3.83 4.91
C PRO A 12 -3.11 -2.82 4.06
N ILE A 13 -3.75 -3.25 2.97
CA ILE A 13 -4.64 -2.36 2.18
C ILE A 13 -5.78 -1.85 3.05
N GLY A 14 -6.50 -2.74 3.74
CA GLY A 14 -7.61 -2.37 4.61
C GLY A 14 -7.20 -1.40 5.72
N LEU A 15 -6.03 -1.59 6.31
CA LEU A 15 -5.47 -0.68 7.31
C LEU A 15 -5.12 0.69 6.71
N LEU A 16 -4.48 0.76 5.55
CA LEU A 16 -4.10 2.03 4.93
C LEU A 16 -5.32 2.82 4.40
N VAL A 17 -6.34 2.12 3.89
CA VAL A 17 -7.64 2.71 3.58
C VAL A 17 -8.32 3.19 4.86
N GLY A 18 -8.30 2.38 5.93
CA GLY A 18 -8.80 2.74 7.26
C GLY A 18 -8.12 3.99 7.82
N ASN A 19 -6.81 4.14 7.64
CA ASN A 19 -6.08 5.35 8.00
C ASN A 19 -6.65 6.59 7.29
N ALA A 20 -6.89 6.52 5.99
CA ALA A 20 -7.44 7.64 5.22
C ALA A 20 -8.85 8.00 5.71
N VAL A 21 -9.73 7.01 5.87
CA VAL A 21 -11.12 7.19 6.34
C VAL A 21 -11.15 7.78 7.76
N LEU A 22 -10.39 7.21 8.69
CA LEU A 22 -10.36 7.66 10.08
C LEU A 22 -9.73 9.05 10.22
N THR A 23 -8.72 9.38 9.39
CA THR A 23 -8.16 10.74 9.31
C THR A 23 -9.21 11.74 8.84
N ALA A 24 -9.97 11.42 7.79
CA ALA A 24 -11.06 12.26 7.32
C ALA A 24 -12.16 12.45 8.38
N LEU A 25 -12.55 11.37 9.06
CA LEU A 25 -13.54 11.43 10.13
C LEU A 25 -13.04 12.25 11.34
N TYR A 26 -11.76 12.17 11.68
CA TYR A 26 -11.16 13.04 12.69
C TYR A 26 -11.25 14.50 12.27
N LEU A 27 -10.85 14.85 11.04
CA LEU A 27 -10.91 16.23 10.54
C LEU A 27 -12.33 16.77 10.48
N TRP A 28 -13.33 15.92 10.27
CA TRP A 28 -14.74 16.32 10.26
C TRP A 28 -15.33 16.47 11.67
N ARG A 29 -14.99 15.59 12.61
CA ARG A 29 -15.67 15.52 13.93
C ARG A 29 -14.82 16.03 15.10
N GLY A 30 -13.52 16.24 14.93
CA GLY A 30 -12.58 16.64 15.98
C GLY A 30 -12.29 15.56 17.04
N ASP A 31 -12.79 14.33 16.87
CA ASP A 31 -12.65 13.26 17.86
C ASP A 31 -11.27 12.59 17.81
N ARG A 32 -10.46 12.84 18.85
CA ARG A 32 -9.08 12.35 18.99
C ARG A 32 -8.96 10.82 19.01
N SER A 33 -10.02 10.09 19.36
CA SER A 33 -10.00 8.62 19.29
C SER A 33 -9.82 8.12 17.85
N LYS A 34 -10.43 8.81 16.88
CA LYS A 34 -10.31 8.50 15.45
C LYS A 34 -8.93 8.83 14.91
N GLU A 35 -8.34 9.92 15.39
CA GLU A 35 -6.95 10.28 15.07
C GLU A 35 -5.97 9.21 15.56
N LEU A 36 -6.15 8.73 16.79
CA LEU A 36 -5.34 7.66 17.36
C LEU A 36 -5.51 6.35 16.57
N ALA A 37 -6.74 5.97 16.25
CA ALA A 37 -7.02 4.79 15.43
C ALA A 37 -6.40 4.92 14.02
N ALA A 38 -6.51 6.10 13.39
CA ALA A 38 -5.89 6.37 12.09
C ALA A 38 -4.36 6.20 12.14
N TYR A 39 -3.72 6.66 13.22
CA TYR A 39 -2.28 6.48 13.42
C TYR A 39 -1.90 4.99 13.51
N HIS A 40 -2.67 4.19 14.25
CA HIS A 40 -2.43 2.75 14.37
C HIS A 40 -2.59 2.03 13.03
N CYS A 41 -3.66 2.36 12.30
CA CYS A 41 -3.87 1.89 10.94
C CYS A 41 -2.69 2.21 10.01
N LEU A 42 -2.11 3.41 10.11
CA LEU A 42 -0.96 3.79 9.29
C LEU A 42 0.28 2.92 9.54
N TRP A 43 0.74 2.84 10.80
CA TRP A 43 1.98 2.14 11.08
C TRP A 43 1.83 0.62 10.98
N LEU A 44 0.69 0.05 11.40
CA LEU A 44 0.41 -1.38 11.21
C LEU A 44 0.31 -1.73 9.73
N GLY A 45 -0.33 -0.88 8.92
CA GLY A 45 -0.40 -1.05 7.47
C GLY A 45 0.99 -1.08 6.83
N ILE A 46 1.89 -0.19 7.23
CA ILE A 46 3.30 -0.16 6.78
C ILE A 46 4.04 -1.44 7.16
N VAL A 47 3.91 -1.90 8.42
CA VAL A 47 4.58 -3.13 8.88
C VAL A 47 4.08 -4.34 8.09
N LEU A 48 2.77 -4.41 7.84
CA LEU A 48 2.16 -5.53 7.11
C LEU A 48 2.35 -5.46 5.58
N LEU A 49 2.82 -4.33 5.04
CA LEU A 49 3.33 -4.28 3.66
C LEU A 49 4.61 -5.11 3.49
N LEU A 50 5.40 -5.36 4.54
CA LEU A 50 6.64 -6.13 4.43
C LEU A 50 6.40 -7.60 4.05
N PRO A 51 5.48 -8.36 4.70
CA PRO A 51 5.07 -9.68 4.22
C PRO A 51 4.49 -9.66 2.80
N ALA A 52 3.71 -8.63 2.45
CA ALA A 52 3.14 -8.50 1.11
C ALA A 52 4.25 -8.33 0.04
N LEU A 53 5.26 -7.52 0.32
CA LEU A 53 6.44 -7.36 -0.55
C LEU A 53 7.25 -8.65 -0.65
N ALA A 54 7.49 -9.35 0.46
CA ALA A 54 8.24 -10.59 0.46
C ALA A 54 7.54 -11.68 -0.39
N THR A 55 6.24 -11.87 -0.18
CA THR A 55 5.44 -12.85 -0.94
C THR A 55 5.29 -12.46 -2.41
N GLY A 56 5.14 -11.18 -2.72
CA GLY A 56 5.06 -10.68 -4.10
C GLY A 56 6.39 -10.82 -4.85
N THR A 57 7.51 -10.53 -4.18
CA THR A 57 8.85 -10.72 -4.72
C THR A 57 9.12 -12.20 -5.00
N TYR A 58 8.76 -13.08 -4.06
CA TYR A 58 8.87 -14.52 -4.27
C TYR A 58 8.04 -14.98 -5.48
N ALA A 59 6.80 -14.49 -5.62
CA ALA A 59 5.95 -14.82 -6.76
C ALA A 59 6.55 -14.34 -8.09
N ALA A 60 7.07 -13.12 -8.14
CA ALA A 60 7.73 -12.56 -9.33
C ALA A 60 9.00 -13.35 -9.71
N VAL A 61 9.88 -13.64 -8.75
CA VAL A 61 11.09 -14.44 -8.97
C VAL A 61 10.73 -15.85 -9.46
N SER A 62 9.70 -16.46 -8.87
CA SER A 62 9.25 -17.79 -9.27
C SER A 62 8.81 -17.85 -10.74
N GLN A 63 8.18 -16.79 -11.24
CA GLN A 63 7.75 -16.70 -12.64
C GLN A 63 8.88 -16.38 -13.62
N LEU A 64 10.01 -15.85 -13.15
CA LEU A 64 11.13 -15.47 -14.00
C LEU A 64 12.24 -16.51 -14.04
N VAL A 65 12.44 -17.23 -12.94
CA VAL A 65 13.62 -18.10 -12.77
C VAL A 65 13.23 -19.55 -12.53
N LEU A 66 12.09 -19.81 -11.89
CA LEU A 66 11.72 -21.14 -11.40
C LEU A 66 10.69 -21.86 -12.28
N THR A 67 10.38 -21.32 -13.47
CA THR A 67 9.43 -21.92 -14.41
C THR A 67 10.07 -22.14 -15.78
N ASP A 68 9.71 -23.25 -16.42
CA ASP A 68 10.16 -23.61 -17.77
C ASP A 68 9.53 -22.74 -18.87
N SER A 69 8.55 -21.88 -18.53
CA SER A 69 7.85 -21.00 -19.47
C SER A 69 7.63 -19.60 -18.86
N PRO A 70 8.68 -18.77 -18.77
CA PRO A 70 8.59 -17.45 -18.16
C PRO A 70 7.64 -16.53 -18.92
N ARG A 71 6.78 -15.82 -18.17
CA ARG A 71 5.77 -14.87 -18.68
C ARG A 71 6.40 -13.51 -19.02
N ASN A 72 7.29 -13.49 -20.01
CA ASN A 72 7.97 -12.26 -20.46
C ASN A 72 6.99 -11.21 -21.01
N ASP A 73 5.84 -11.65 -21.52
CA ASP A 73 4.71 -10.82 -21.94
C ASP A 73 4.11 -9.99 -20.79
N ALA A 74 4.24 -10.46 -19.55
CA ALA A 74 3.72 -9.80 -18.35
C ALA A 74 4.78 -9.03 -17.54
N LEU A 75 6.06 -9.09 -17.91
CA LEU A 75 7.16 -8.52 -17.12
C LEU A 75 7.01 -7.02 -16.87
N GLY A 76 6.57 -6.25 -17.87
CA GLY A 76 6.30 -4.82 -17.72
C GLY A 76 5.25 -4.53 -16.64
N TRP A 77 4.19 -5.34 -16.59
CA TRP A 77 3.11 -5.22 -15.61
C TRP A 77 3.54 -5.64 -14.20
N ILE A 78 4.32 -6.71 -14.10
CA ILE A 78 4.92 -7.16 -12.83
C ILE A 78 5.81 -6.05 -12.25
N ASN A 79 6.68 -5.48 -13.07
CA ASN A 79 7.57 -4.39 -12.65
C ASN A 79 6.81 -3.11 -12.30
N ALA A 80 5.78 -2.74 -13.07
CA ALA A 80 4.93 -1.60 -12.77
C ALA A 80 4.19 -1.78 -11.43
N HIS A 81 3.62 -2.96 -11.19
CA HIS A 81 2.95 -3.30 -9.94
C HIS A 81 3.91 -3.25 -8.74
N ALA A 82 5.10 -3.85 -8.88
CA ALA A 82 6.15 -3.83 -7.86
C ALA A 82 6.62 -2.40 -7.55
N LEU A 83 6.88 -1.60 -8.59
CA LEU A 83 7.28 -0.19 -8.44
C LEU A 83 6.19 0.62 -7.73
N ALA A 84 4.93 0.47 -8.12
CA ALA A 84 3.81 1.15 -7.46
C ALA A 84 3.72 0.78 -5.97
N GLY A 85 3.92 -0.51 -5.63
CA GLY A 85 3.96 -0.98 -4.24
C GLY A 85 5.13 -0.40 -3.42
N ILE A 86 6.33 -0.36 -4.00
CA ILE A 86 7.52 0.23 -3.37
C ILE A 86 7.34 1.73 -3.14
N LEU A 87 6.81 2.45 -4.14
CA LEU A 87 6.52 3.88 -4.01
C LEU A 87 5.44 4.13 -2.95
N ALA A 88 4.39 3.32 -2.90
CA ALA A 88 3.37 3.41 -1.86
C ALA A 88 3.97 3.23 -0.47
N LEU A 89 4.82 2.21 -0.27
CA LEU A 89 5.54 2.00 0.99
C LEU A 89 6.39 3.21 1.36
N ALA A 90 7.18 3.74 0.41
CA ALA A 90 8.03 4.91 0.65
C ALA A 90 7.21 6.14 1.04
N VAL A 91 6.10 6.41 0.35
CA VAL A 91 5.21 7.53 0.64
C VAL A 91 4.55 7.39 2.01
N TYR A 92 3.99 6.22 2.34
CA TYR A 92 3.39 5.98 3.65
C TYR A 92 4.44 6.01 4.78
N TRP A 93 5.65 5.53 4.52
CA TRP A 93 6.77 5.66 5.45
C TRP A 93 7.08 7.13 5.73
N GLN A 94 7.17 7.99 4.70
CA GLN A 94 7.38 9.43 4.90
C GLN A 94 6.22 10.07 5.67
N ALA A 95 4.97 9.72 5.35
CA ALA A 95 3.80 10.19 6.09
C ALA A 95 3.89 9.80 7.58
N TRP A 96 4.26 8.54 7.88
CA TRP A 96 4.45 8.07 9.23
C TRP A 96 5.59 8.79 9.95
N GLN A 97 6.71 9.03 9.29
CA GLN A 97 7.84 9.78 9.86
C GLN A 97 7.48 11.22 10.21
N VAL A 98 6.74 11.91 9.33
CA VAL A 98 6.20 13.26 9.60
C VAL A 98 5.31 13.22 10.84
N ARG A 99 4.41 12.24 10.90
CA ARG A 99 3.47 12.09 12.00
C ARG A 99 4.14 11.72 13.33
N ARG A 100 5.17 10.87 13.29
CA ARG A 100 5.94 10.45 14.46
C ARG A 100 6.74 11.61 15.06
N ARG A 101 7.31 12.47 14.22
CA ARG A 101 8.10 13.64 14.64
C ARG A 101 7.23 14.82 15.07
N ASN A 102 5.99 14.89 14.60
CA ASN A 102 5.04 15.94 14.93
C ASN A 102 3.64 15.33 15.18
N ALA A 103 3.36 14.99 16.44
CA ALA A 103 2.07 14.43 16.83
C ALA A 103 0.89 15.38 16.52
N GLY A 104 1.13 16.69 16.54
CA GLY A 104 0.14 17.74 16.23
C GLY A 104 0.11 18.17 14.75
N VAL A 105 0.63 17.35 13.81
CA VAL A 105 0.71 17.72 12.38
C VAL A 105 -0.64 18.12 11.77
N LEU A 106 -1.75 17.61 12.31
CA LEU A 106 -3.10 17.92 11.83
C LEU A 106 -3.70 19.20 12.46
N ASP A 107 -3.08 19.77 13.50
CA ASP A 107 -3.62 20.93 14.22
C ASP A 107 -3.31 22.25 13.49
N ALA A 108 -2.19 22.32 12.77
CA ALA A 108 -1.78 23.52 12.03
C ALA A 108 -1.99 23.37 10.50
N ALA A 109 -2.55 24.40 9.87
CA ALA A 109 -3.02 24.33 8.48
C ALA A 109 -1.94 23.94 7.45
N LYS A 110 -0.74 24.53 7.51
CA LYS A 110 0.36 24.26 6.58
C LYS A 110 0.92 22.82 6.70
N PRO A 111 1.37 22.34 7.87
CA PRO A 111 1.84 20.96 8.01
C PRO A 111 0.73 19.94 7.75
N ARG A 112 -0.53 20.25 8.11
CA ARG A 112 -1.68 19.41 7.77
C ARG A 112 -1.82 19.19 6.28
N ARG A 113 -1.79 20.25 5.47
CA ARG A 113 -1.91 20.13 4.00
C ARG A 113 -0.82 19.23 3.41
N ALA A 114 0.43 19.44 3.81
CA ALA A 114 1.54 18.62 3.33
C ALA A 114 1.37 17.14 3.73
N TYR A 115 0.97 16.87 4.97
CA TYR A 115 0.69 15.51 5.45
C TYR A 115 -0.47 14.86 4.68
N LEU A 116 -1.56 15.59 4.44
CA LEU A 116 -2.69 15.08 3.66
C LEU A 116 -2.31 14.81 2.20
N CYS A 117 -1.42 15.60 1.59
CA CYS A 117 -0.88 15.30 0.26
C CYS A 117 -0.12 13.98 0.25
N TRP A 118 0.67 13.69 1.29
CA TRP A 118 1.33 12.39 1.40
C TRP A 118 0.34 11.23 1.54
N LEU A 119 -0.69 11.38 2.39
CA LEU A 119 -1.73 10.34 2.52
C LEU A 119 -2.51 10.13 1.23
N ALA A 120 -2.87 11.21 0.53
CA ALA A 120 -3.57 11.14 -0.75
C ALA A 120 -2.71 10.48 -1.84
N GLY A 121 -1.42 10.84 -1.92
CA GLY A 121 -0.48 10.21 -2.84
C GLY A 121 -0.28 8.72 -2.53
N GLY A 122 -0.16 8.36 -1.25
CA GLY A 122 -0.08 6.96 -0.82
C GLY A 122 -1.32 6.17 -1.19
N PHE A 123 -2.51 6.74 -0.96
CA PHE A 123 -3.78 6.12 -1.32
C PHE A 123 -3.92 5.93 -2.84
N ALA A 124 -3.54 6.92 -3.64
CA ALA A 124 -3.57 6.82 -5.09
C ALA A 124 -2.62 5.72 -5.61
N LEU A 125 -1.40 5.63 -5.05
CA LEU A 125 -0.45 4.56 -5.39
C LEU A 125 -0.95 3.19 -4.96
N LEU A 126 -1.62 3.09 -3.82
CA LEU A 126 -2.26 1.86 -3.33
C LEU A 126 -3.36 1.39 -4.28
N ALA A 127 -4.24 2.31 -4.71
CA ALA A 127 -5.29 2.02 -5.68
C ALA A 127 -4.73 1.60 -7.05
N LEU A 128 -3.71 2.31 -7.54
CA LEU A 128 -3.01 1.97 -8.77
C LEU A 128 -2.34 0.59 -8.69
N SER A 129 -1.62 0.30 -7.60
CA SER A 129 -1.00 -1.00 -7.37
C SER A 129 -2.05 -2.11 -7.33
N GLY A 130 -3.17 -1.91 -6.61
CA GLY A 130 -4.28 -2.85 -6.57
C GLY A 130 -4.90 -3.12 -7.94
N TRP A 131 -5.12 -2.07 -8.75
CA TRP A 131 -5.62 -2.20 -10.12
C TRP A 131 -4.64 -2.98 -11.02
N LEU A 132 -3.34 -2.65 -10.97
CA LEU A 132 -2.30 -3.38 -11.71
C LEU A 132 -2.26 -4.86 -11.31
N GLY A 133 -2.38 -5.16 -10.02
CA GLY A 133 -2.46 -6.53 -9.51
C GLY A 133 -3.69 -7.28 -10.05
N GLY A 134 -4.85 -6.62 -10.04
CA GLY A 134 -6.08 -7.16 -10.62
C GLY A 134 -5.96 -7.43 -12.11
N HIS A 135 -5.45 -6.47 -12.89
CA HIS A 135 -5.26 -6.62 -14.33
C HIS A 135 -4.32 -7.79 -14.66
N MET A 136 -3.19 -7.93 -13.94
CA MET A 136 -2.29 -9.07 -14.09
C MET A 136 -3.00 -10.42 -13.86
N VAL A 137 -3.83 -10.52 -12.83
CA VAL A 137 -4.52 -11.77 -12.47
C VAL A 137 -5.68 -12.08 -13.43
N TYR A 138 -6.55 -11.10 -13.67
CA TYR A 138 -7.83 -11.32 -14.36
C TYR A 138 -7.74 -11.21 -15.89
N GLU A 139 -6.82 -10.41 -16.42
CA GLU A 139 -6.69 -10.23 -17.88
C GLU A 139 -5.49 -10.98 -18.45
N LEU A 140 -4.35 -10.97 -17.74
CA LEU A 140 -3.13 -11.64 -18.20
C LEU A 140 -2.96 -13.07 -17.65
N GLY A 141 -3.76 -13.47 -16.65
CA GLY A 141 -3.67 -14.80 -16.04
C GLY A 141 -2.36 -15.02 -15.24
N VAL A 142 -1.69 -13.95 -14.81
CA VAL A 142 -0.45 -14.03 -14.03
C VAL A 142 -0.77 -14.65 -12.67
N GLY A 143 -0.12 -15.78 -12.37
CA GLY A 143 -0.36 -16.52 -11.13
C GLY A 143 -1.64 -17.38 -11.16
N VAL A 144 -2.34 -17.42 -12.30
CA VAL A 144 -3.53 -18.22 -12.55
C VAL A 144 -3.20 -19.28 -13.60
N LYS A 145 -2.85 -20.49 -13.13
CA LYS A 145 -2.49 -21.68 -13.92
C LYS A 145 -1.27 -21.50 -14.83
#